data_AF-A0A933ZD64-F1
#
_entry.id   AF-A0A933ZD64-F1
#
_cell.length_a   1.000
_cell.length_b   1.000
_cell.length_c   1.000
_cell.angle_alpha   90.00
_cell.angle_beta   90.00
_cell.angle_gamma   90.00
#
_symmetry.space_group_name_H-M   'P 1'
#
loop_
_entity.id
_entity.type
_entity.pdbx_description
1 polymer ?
#
loop_
_entity_poly.entity_id
_entity_poly.type
_entity_poly.pdbx_seq_one_letter_code
_entity_poly.pdbx_strand_id
1 'polypeptide(L)'
;MALPMAPITQLREGAPARVRGRIRRASHLLVSPLGQRACVFWAVYRGAGAAATSQEAADFWVEDATGRVLVRARALEVGARAERQERVLIQADKDIHAVSNRQRELKQQIQAGRGDVPAAQREQRRLAQVATLMCAVRAQARGRVHIGDSPDAQTRWIAEHADIAKAGPGAETVRLAVEQWEVVLEEGYEVEVEGVSAREQAPPGSDGGYRDSAMCSVLRPGSTGAVTVRALGDASVENTIGPNPLTRQSVRSASSGGAPSDLVPPVRAGRASPMLVAFGLFLVFGAAGALAWWLSR
;
A
#
# COMPACT_ATOMS: atom_id res chain seq x y z
N MET A 1 -16.72 6.21 17.31
CA MET A 1 -16.37 7.11 18.42
C MET A 1 -15.13 6.53 19.07
N ALA A 2 -14.00 7.23 19.11
CA ALA A 2 -12.77 6.66 19.66
C ALA A 2 -12.86 6.55 21.18
N LEU A 3 -12.37 5.45 21.76
CA LEU A 3 -12.33 5.28 23.22
C LEU A 3 -11.44 6.37 23.85
N PRO A 4 -11.78 6.86 25.06
CA PRO A 4 -10.91 7.77 25.80
C PRO A 4 -9.62 7.05 26.20
N MET A 5 -8.53 7.81 26.28
CA MET A 5 -7.24 7.30 26.75
C MET A 5 -7.33 6.94 28.24
N ALA A 6 -6.92 5.73 28.60
CA ALA A 6 -6.90 5.23 29.96
C ALA A 6 -5.46 5.02 30.45
N PRO A 7 -5.11 5.44 31.69
CA PRO A 7 -3.86 5.03 32.33
C PRO A 7 -3.78 3.50 32.47
N ILE A 8 -2.59 2.92 32.29
CA ILE A 8 -2.39 1.46 32.36
C ILE A 8 -2.77 0.91 33.75
N THR A 9 -2.53 1.67 34.82
CA THR A 9 -2.94 1.30 36.20
C THR A 9 -4.43 1.22 36.42
N GLN A 10 -5.25 1.85 35.56
CA GLN A 10 -6.69 1.93 35.71
C GLN A 10 -7.45 0.95 34.80
N LEU A 11 -6.72 0.07 34.10
CA LEU A 11 -7.31 -0.94 33.26
C LEU A 11 -8.18 -1.89 34.09
N ARG A 12 -9.45 -2.00 33.71
CA ARG A 12 -10.41 -2.92 34.32
C ARG A 12 -10.53 -4.17 33.46
N GLU A 13 -10.33 -5.32 34.06
CA GLU A 13 -10.49 -6.61 33.38
C GLU A 13 -11.88 -6.73 32.72
N GLY A 14 -11.90 -7.19 31.47
CA GLY A 14 -13.09 -7.30 30.64
C GLY A 14 -13.57 -5.98 29.99
N ALA A 15 -12.99 -4.83 30.35
CA ALA A 15 -13.38 -3.54 29.78
C ALA A 15 -12.59 -3.21 28.51
N PRO A 16 -13.22 -2.57 27.50
CA PRO A 16 -12.49 -1.98 26.39
C PRO A 16 -11.64 -0.82 26.90
N ALA A 17 -10.42 -0.72 26.40
CA ALA A 17 -9.46 0.29 26.80
C ALA A 17 -8.61 0.74 25.61
N ARG A 18 -8.20 2.00 25.66
CA ARG A 18 -7.20 2.59 24.77
C ARG A 18 -6.07 3.14 25.60
N VAL A 19 -4.85 2.68 25.36
CA VAL A 19 -3.64 3.08 26.08
C VAL A 19 -2.65 3.71 25.12
N ARG A 20 -1.78 4.57 25.64
CA ARG A 20 -0.68 5.18 24.89
C ARG A 20 0.62 4.94 25.64
N GLY A 21 1.66 4.53 24.94
CA GLY A 21 2.95 4.29 25.54
C GLY A 21 4.02 3.95 24.51
N ARG A 22 5.20 3.59 24.99
CA ARG A 22 6.33 3.18 24.15
C ARG A 22 6.43 1.66 24.09
N ILE A 23 6.81 1.15 22.92
CA ILE A 23 7.06 -0.27 22.72
C ILE A 23 8.33 -0.69 23.47
N ARG A 24 8.24 -1.78 24.25
CA ARG A 24 9.37 -2.57 24.72
C ARG A 24 9.22 -4.02 24.27
N ARG A 25 10.33 -4.65 23.92
CA ARG A 25 10.31 -6.06 23.54
C ARG A 25 9.88 -6.94 24.73
N ALA A 26 8.97 -7.88 24.50
CA ALA A 26 8.64 -8.92 25.47
C ALA A 26 9.26 -10.28 25.12
N SER A 27 9.64 -10.45 23.84
CA SER A 27 10.29 -11.65 23.33
C SER A 27 11.42 -11.27 22.36
N HIS A 28 11.82 -12.21 21.48
CA HIS A 28 12.85 -11.94 20.49
C HIS A 28 12.37 -10.87 19.49
N LEU A 29 13.32 -10.07 18.99
CA LEU A 29 13.04 -9.13 17.92
C LEU A 29 13.01 -9.87 16.58
N LEU A 30 12.06 -9.48 15.74
CA LEU A 30 11.96 -9.86 14.34
C LEU A 30 12.91 -9.00 13.49
N VAL A 31 13.14 -9.41 12.25
CA VAL A 31 13.86 -8.62 11.25
C VAL A 31 12.93 -8.34 10.07
N SER A 32 12.68 -7.06 9.78
CA SER A 32 11.78 -6.69 8.67
C SER A 32 12.36 -7.09 7.31
N PRO A 33 11.56 -7.63 6.38
CA PRO A 33 12.08 -8.21 5.15
C PRO A 33 12.59 -7.16 4.14
N LEU A 34 12.02 -5.95 4.08
CA LEU A 34 12.45 -4.93 3.12
C LEU A 34 13.52 -4.02 3.72
N GLY A 35 13.29 -3.52 4.93
CA GLY A 35 14.20 -2.58 5.60
C GLY A 35 15.33 -3.22 6.40
N GLN A 36 15.28 -4.53 6.67
CA GLN A 36 16.26 -5.23 7.51
C GLN A 36 16.36 -4.65 8.93
N ARG A 37 15.21 -4.26 9.52
CA ARG A 37 15.14 -3.57 10.81
C ARG A 37 14.70 -4.49 11.93
N ALA A 38 15.33 -4.35 13.10
CA ALA A 38 14.94 -5.07 14.31
C ALA A 38 13.62 -4.51 14.85
N CYS A 39 12.58 -5.35 14.95
CA CYS A 39 11.22 -4.89 15.21
C CYS A 39 10.38 -5.91 16.00
N VAL A 40 9.23 -5.47 16.51
CA VAL A 40 8.23 -6.34 17.15
C VAL A 40 7.06 -6.68 16.22
N PHE A 41 6.92 -5.94 15.13
CA PHE A 41 5.91 -6.18 14.10
C PHE A 41 6.45 -5.70 12.76
N TRP A 42 6.16 -6.46 11.71
CA TRP A 42 6.24 -5.98 10.34
C TRP A 42 5.09 -6.50 9.48
N ALA A 43 4.65 -5.71 8.51
CA ALA A 43 3.71 -6.12 7.48
C ALA A 43 4.10 -5.51 6.14
N VAL A 44 4.18 -6.35 5.11
CA VAL A 44 4.48 -5.96 3.73
C VAL A 44 3.18 -5.82 2.95
N TYR A 45 3.03 -4.71 2.26
CA TYR A 45 1.91 -4.40 1.40
C TYR A 45 2.39 -4.17 -0.03
N ARG A 46 1.45 -4.24 -0.97
CA ARG A 46 1.67 -3.80 -2.35
C ARG A 46 0.61 -2.78 -2.73
N GLY A 47 1.05 -1.64 -3.23
CA GLY A 47 0.17 -0.59 -3.71
C GLY A 47 -0.79 -0.08 -2.64
N ALA A 48 -2.04 0.16 -3.05
CA ALA A 48 -3.16 0.51 -2.17
C ALA A 48 -3.96 -0.71 -1.66
N GLY A 49 -3.37 -1.91 -1.72
CA GLY A 49 -4.02 -3.16 -1.32
C GLY A 49 -4.51 -3.14 0.13
N ALA A 50 -5.65 -3.79 0.35
CA ALA A 50 -6.33 -3.84 1.65
C ALA A 50 -5.67 -4.79 2.67
N ALA A 51 -4.98 -5.82 2.18
CA ALA A 51 -4.39 -6.87 2.99
C ALA A 51 -2.87 -6.91 2.80
N ALA A 52 -2.15 -7.21 3.88
CA ALA A 52 -0.72 -7.47 3.82
C ALA A 52 -0.46 -8.74 2.99
N THR A 53 0.56 -8.71 2.13
CA THR A 53 1.03 -9.90 1.41
C THR A 53 1.76 -10.86 2.32
N SER A 54 2.41 -10.34 3.36
CA SER A 54 3.06 -11.08 4.42
C SER A 54 3.14 -10.21 5.66
N GLN A 55 3.08 -10.82 6.84
CA GLN A 55 3.24 -10.12 8.11
C GLN A 55 3.78 -11.08 9.16
N GLU A 56 4.43 -10.52 10.16
CA GLU A 56 4.86 -11.24 11.35
C GLU A 56 4.82 -10.30 12.55
N ALA A 57 4.52 -10.87 13.72
CA ALA A 57 4.35 -10.15 14.96
C ALA A 57 4.95 -10.97 16.11
N ALA A 58 5.66 -10.29 17.00
CA ALA A 58 6.15 -10.81 18.27
C ALA A 58 5.36 -10.15 19.41
N ASP A 59 5.23 -10.84 20.54
CA ASP A 59 4.65 -10.22 21.74
C ASP A 59 5.54 -9.05 22.20
N PHE A 60 4.92 -7.94 22.60
CA PHE A 60 5.60 -6.76 23.08
C PHE A 60 4.84 -6.07 24.22
N TRP A 61 5.57 -5.32 25.04
CA TRP A 61 5.01 -4.46 26.08
C TRP A 61 4.77 -3.07 25.52
N VAL A 62 3.68 -2.44 25.97
CA VAL A 62 3.49 -0.99 25.86
C VAL A 62 3.65 -0.42 27.26
N GLU A 63 4.59 0.51 27.40
CA GLU A 63 4.97 1.10 28.68
C GLU A 63 4.73 2.61 28.69
N ASP A 64 4.12 3.09 29.76
CA ASP A 64 4.01 4.51 30.07
C ASP A 64 4.49 4.78 31.51
N ALA A 65 4.34 6.02 32.00
CA ALA A 65 4.74 6.37 33.36
C ALA A 65 3.92 5.64 34.45
N THR A 66 2.80 5.02 34.10
CA THR A 66 1.86 4.37 35.02
C THR A 66 2.07 2.86 35.09
N GLY A 67 2.62 2.24 34.05
CA GLY A 67 2.97 0.82 34.09
C GLY A 67 3.24 0.22 32.72
N ARG A 68 3.07 -1.10 32.62
CA ARG A 68 3.21 -1.86 31.37
C ARG A 68 2.02 -2.75 31.11
N VAL A 69 1.66 -2.90 29.84
CA VAL A 69 0.61 -3.81 29.37
C VAL A 69 1.13 -4.63 28.20
N LEU A 70 0.85 -5.93 28.22
CA LEU A 70 1.28 -6.85 27.17
C LEU A 70 0.33 -6.78 25.98
N VAL A 71 0.90 -6.76 24.78
CA VAL A 71 0.18 -6.93 23.52
C VAL A 71 0.59 -8.27 22.92
N ARG A 72 -0.40 -9.13 22.71
CA ARG A 72 -0.20 -10.46 22.11
C ARG A 72 -0.22 -10.39 20.59
N ALA A 73 0.73 -11.05 19.94
CA ALA A 73 0.88 -11.07 18.49
C ALA A 73 -0.29 -11.71 17.74
N ARG A 74 -1.04 -12.64 18.37
CA ARG A 74 -1.98 -13.55 17.69
C ARG A 74 -3.20 -12.88 17.02
N ALA A 75 -3.44 -11.59 17.20
CA ALA A 75 -4.56 -10.89 16.57
C ALA A 75 -4.35 -9.36 16.62
N LEU A 76 -3.38 -8.89 15.85
CA LEU A 76 -2.95 -7.50 15.82
C LEU A 76 -3.30 -6.86 14.47
N GLU A 77 -3.86 -5.65 14.52
CA GLU A 77 -4.14 -4.83 13.34
C GLU A 77 -3.43 -3.48 13.46
N VAL A 78 -2.53 -3.15 12.52
CA VAL A 78 -1.78 -1.88 12.55
C VAL A 78 -2.37 -0.87 11.58
N GLY A 79 -2.70 0.33 12.10
CA GLY A 79 -3.45 1.38 11.41
C GLY A 79 -2.77 2.11 10.24
N ALA A 80 -1.74 1.56 9.61
CA ALA A 80 -0.99 2.23 8.52
C ALA A 80 -1.72 2.25 7.17
N ARG A 81 -2.76 1.42 7.01
CA ARG A 81 -3.54 1.32 5.77
C ARG A 81 -4.26 2.62 5.41
N ALA A 82 -4.93 3.24 6.37
CA ALA A 82 -5.74 4.44 6.12
C ALA A 82 -4.86 5.61 5.65
N GLU A 83 -3.67 5.76 6.22
CA GLU A 83 -2.74 6.83 5.90
C GLU A 83 -2.08 6.64 4.52
N ARG A 84 -1.76 5.40 4.12
CA ARG A 84 -1.31 5.12 2.74
C ARG A 84 -2.42 5.39 1.72
N GLN A 85 -3.63 4.93 2.01
CA GLN A 85 -4.80 5.14 1.16
C GLN A 85 -5.06 6.64 0.93
N GLU A 86 -5.05 7.43 2.00
CA GLU A 86 -5.22 8.87 1.94
C GLU A 86 -4.12 9.55 1.11
N ARG A 87 -2.85 9.18 1.33
CA ARG A 87 -1.73 9.69 0.53
C ARG A 87 -1.88 9.38 -0.96
N VAL A 88 -2.28 8.15 -1.32
CA VAL A 88 -2.56 7.78 -2.72
C VAL A 88 -3.67 8.64 -3.30
N LEU A 89 -4.74 8.90 -2.55
CA LEU A 89 -5.87 9.72 -3.02
C LEU A 89 -5.48 11.19 -3.21
N ILE A 90 -4.78 11.79 -2.25
CA ILE A 90 -4.28 13.17 -2.32
C ILE A 90 -3.35 13.31 -3.53
N GLN A 91 -2.44 12.36 -3.72
CA GLN A 91 -1.48 12.41 -4.81
C GLN A 91 -2.16 12.18 -6.18
N ALA A 92 -3.10 11.24 -6.27
CA ALA A 92 -3.88 11.00 -7.47
C ALA A 92 -4.66 12.24 -7.91
N ASP A 93 -5.27 12.97 -6.97
CA ASP A 93 -6.00 14.20 -7.28
C ASP A 93 -5.04 15.29 -7.81
N LYS A 94 -3.86 15.47 -7.21
CA LYS A 94 -2.82 16.38 -7.72
C LYS A 94 -2.37 16.01 -9.14
N ASP A 95 -2.08 14.73 -9.39
CA ASP A 95 -1.60 14.26 -10.68
C ASP A 95 -2.68 14.32 -11.77
N ILE A 96 -3.94 14.02 -11.45
CA ILE A 96 -5.08 14.16 -12.38
C ILE A 96 -5.22 15.62 -12.83
N HIS A 97 -5.08 16.58 -11.91
CA HIS A 97 -5.08 18.01 -12.25
C HIS A 97 -3.90 18.37 -13.15
N ALA A 98 -2.68 17.90 -12.84
CA ALA A 98 -1.50 18.15 -13.65
C ALA A 98 -1.62 17.56 -15.08
N VAL A 99 -2.11 16.32 -15.21
CA VAL A 99 -2.38 15.67 -16.51
C VAL A 99 -3.41 16.46 -17.30
N SER A 100 -4.50 16.88 -16.65
CA SER A 100 -5.57 17.66 -17.29
C SER A 100 -5.08 19.01 -17.82
N ASN A 101 -4.25 19.72 -17.05
CA ASN A 101 -3.66 20.99 -17.47
C ASN A 101 -2.72 20.78 -18.67
N ARG A 102 -1.86 19.77 -18.61
CA ARG A 102 -0.94 19.46 -19.70
C ARG A 102 -1.67 19.06 -21.00
N GLN A 103 -2.75 18.30 -20.90
CA GLN A 103 -3.59 17.97 -22.06
C GLN A 103 -4.22 19.21 -22.72
N ARG A 104 -4.64 20.21 -21.92
CA ARG A 104 -5.19 21.48 -22.44
C ARG A 104 -4.12 22.29 -23.17
N GLU A 105 -2.92 22.39 -22.61
CA GLU A 105 -1.77 23.05 -23.26
C GLU A 105 -1.44 22.41 -24.61
N LEU A 106 -1.34 21.07 -24.66
CA LEU A 106 -1.06 20.34 -25.90
C LEU A 106 -2.16 20.54 -26.94
N LYS A 107 -3.43 20.54 -26.52
CA LYS A 107 -4.56 20.81 -27.41
C LYS A 107 -4.44 22.20 -28.03
N GLN A 108 -4.08 23.23 -27.24
CA GLN A 108 -3.87 24.58 -27.75
C GLN A 108 -2.67 24.66 -28.70
N GLN A 109 -1.56 23.98 -28.40
CA GLN A 109 -0.38 23.91 -29.29
C GLN A 109 -0.72 23.28 -30.64
N ILE A 110 -1.45 22.16 -30.63
CA ILE A 110 -1.91 21.45 -31.83
C ILE A 110 -2.84 22.34 -32.66
N GLN A 111 -3.83 23.00 -32.02
CA GLN A 111 -4.77 23.90 -32.71
C GLN A 111 -4.07 25.12 -33.33
N ALA A 112 -3.06 25.65 -32.65
CA ALA A 112 -2.30 26.80 -33.14
C ALA A 112 -1.16 26.43 -34.10
N GLY A 113 -0.94 25.13 -34.39
CA GLY A 113 0.14 24.67 -35.26
C GLY A 113 1.55 25.02 -34.76
N ARG A 114 1.75 25.19 -33.45
CA ARG A 114 3.04 25.61 -32.87
C ARG A 114 3.89 24.41 -32.48
N GLY A 115 5.18 24.43 -32.84
CA GLY A 115 6.15 23.40 -32.48
C GLY A 115 5.96 22.08 -33.25
N ASP A 116 6.44 20.99 -32.67
CA ASP A 116 6.31 19.63 -33.23
C ASP A 116 4.91 19.06 -32.94
N VAL A 117 3.96 19.32 -33.85
CA VAL A 117 2.57 18.85 -33.76
C VAL A 117 2.48 17.31 -33.67
N PRO A 118 3.21 16.51 -34.47
CA PRO A 118 3.26 15.06 -34.30
C PRO A 118 3.70 14.61 -32.89
N ALA A 119 4.73 15.25 -32.31
CA ALA A 119 5.15 14.95 -30.93
C ALA A 119 4.07 15.32 -29.91
N ALA A 120 3.45 16.50 -30.05
CA ALA A 120 2.36 16.93 -29.18
C ALA A 120 1.17 15.96 -29.22
N GLN A 121 0.82 15.42 -30.39
CA GLN A 121 -0.22 14.40 -30.52
C GLN A 121 0.15 13.06 -29.87
N ARG A 122 1.42 12.62 -29.99
CA ARG A 122 1.90 11.42 -29.30
C ARG A 122 1.80 11.59 -27.79
N GLU A 123 2.24 12.75 -27.28
CA GLU A 123 2.17 13.04 -25.85
C GLU A 123 0.72 13.18 -25.36
N GLN A 124 -0.17 13.78 -26.14
CA GLN A 124 -1.59 13.86 -25.80
C GLN A 124 -2.22 12.46 -25.66
N ARG A 125 -1.90 11.53 -26.58
CA ARG A 125 -2.35 10.12 -26.49
C ARG A 125 -1.78 9.43 -25.26
N ARG A 126 -0.50 9.63 -24.95
CA ARG A 126 0.13 9.08 -23.74
C ARG A 126 -0.57 9.59 -22.49
N LEU A 127 -0.81 10.90 -22.37
CA LEU A 127 -1.48 11.49 -21.21
C LEU A 127 -2.93 11.03 -21.05
N ALA A 128 -3.63 10.71 -22.14
CA ALA A 128 -4.96 10.10 -22.05
C ALA A 128 -4.90 8.70 -21.41
N GLN A 129 -3.88 7.90 -21.74
CA GLN A 129 -3.65 6.61 -21.09
C GLN A 129 -3.26 6.78 -19.62
N VAL A 130 -2.41 7.76 -19.30
CA VAL A 130 -2.06 8.11 -17.90
C VAL A 130 -3.32 8.49 -17.11
N ALA A 131 -4.20 9.33 -17.66
CA ALA A 131 -5.45 9.72 -16.98
C ALA A 131 -6.32 8.50 -16.63
N THR A 132 -6.48 7.57 -17.56
CA THR A 132 -7.20 6.30 -17.32
C THR A 132 -6.53 5.49 -16.20
N LEU A 133 -5.20 5.39 -16.20
CA LEU A 133 -4.44 4.73 -15.14
C LEU A 133 -4.65 5.40 -13.77
N MET A 134 -4.65 6.73 -13.69
CA MET A 134 -4.92 7.49 -12.47
C MET A 134 -6.34 7.25 -11.93
N CYS A 135 -7.34 7.20 -12.82
CA CYS A 135 -8.71 6.87 -12.44
C CYS A 135 -8.81 5.45 -11.86
N ALA A 136 -8.11 4.48 -12.44
CA ALA A 136 -8.06 3.11 -11.92
C ALA A 136 -7.41 3.04 -10.53
N VAL A 137 -6.25 3.70 -10.35
CA VAL A 137 -5.57 3.78 -9.05
C VAL A 137 -6.46 4.44 -7.98
N ARG A 138 -7.09 5.57 -8.32
CA ARG A 138 -8.00 6.28 -7.42
C ARG A 138 -9.23 5.44 -7.05
N ALA A 139 -9.78 4.70 -8.00
CA ALA A 139 -10.88 3.77 -7.73
C ALA A 139 -10.43 2.64 -6.81
N GLN A 140 -9.27 2.04 -7.06
CA GLN A 140 -8.70 0.99 -6.20
C GLN A 140 -8.50 1.48 -4.78
N ALA A 141 -7.93 2.68 -4.60
CA ALA A 141 -7.75 3.29 -3.30
C ALA A 141 -9.10 3.59 -2.59
N ARG A 142 -10.24 3.59 -3.29
CA ARG A 142 -11.58 3.68 -2.69
C ARG A 142 -12.25 2.32 -2.51
N GLY A 143 -11.55 1.22 -2.77
CA GLY A 143 -12.12 -0.13 -2.78
C GLY A 143 -13.10 -0.37 -3.93
N ARG A 144 -12.96 0.34 -5.04
CA ARG A 144 -13.82 0.22 -6.23
C ARG A 144 -13.04 -0.28 -7.44
N VAL A 145 -13.77 -0.88 -8.38
CA VAL A 145 -13.25 -1.29 -9.69
C VAL A 145 -13.67 -0.26 -10.74
N HIS A 146 -12.72 0.17 -11.54
CA HIS A 146 -12.85 1.07 -12.69
C HIS A 146 -12.51 0.35 -14.01
N ILE A 147 -11.56 -0.60 -13.98
CA ILE A 147 -11.13 -1.40 -15.14
C ILE A 147 -11.14 -2.87 -14.78
N GLY A 148 -11.71 -3.69 -15.69
CA GLY A 148 -11.86 -5.13 -15.50
C GLY A 148 -13.01 -5.50 -14.57
N ASP A 149 -13.13 -6.79 -14.29
CA ASP A 149 -14.30 -7.36 -13.59
C ASP A 149 -14.05 -7.60 -12.09
N SER A 150 -12.83 -7.38 -11.60
CA SER A 150 -12.48 -7.64 -10.20
C SER A 150 -11.33 -6.76 -9.67
N PRO A 151 -11.21 -6.59 -8.34
CA PRO A 151 -10.08 -5.88 -7.72
C PRO A 151 -8.71 -6.46 -8.11
N ASP A 152 -8.61 -7.78 -8.24
CA ASP A 152 -7.36 -8.47 -8.62
C ASP A 152 -7.02 -8.25 -10.10
N ALA A 153 -8.03 -8.25 -10.98
CA ALA A 153 -7.85 -7.92 -12.40
C ALA A 153 -7.38 -6.47 -12.55
N GLN A 154 -7.99 -5.53 -11.82
CA GLN A 154 -7.56 -4.14 -11.82
C GLN A 154 -6.13 -3.98 -11.29
N THR A 155 -5.76 -4.67 -10.21
CA THR A 155 -4.41 -4.62 -9.63
C THR A 155 -3.36 -5.09 -10.64
N ARG A 156 -3.64 -6.20 -11.35
CA ARG A 156 -2.77 -6.70 -12.43
C ARG A 156 -2.67 -5.70 -13.58
N TRP A 157 -3.80 -5.16 -14.02
CA TRP A 157 -3.84 -4.17 -15.10
C TRP A 157 -3.02 -2.92 -14.77
N ILE A 158 -3.14 -2.38 -13.55
CA ILE A 158 -2.35 -1.22 -13.08
C ILE A 158 -0.85 -1.54 -13.12
N ALA A 159 -0.45 -2.73 -12.67
CA ALA A 159 0.95 -3.14 -12.69
C ALA A 159 1.50 -3.28 -14.13
N GLU A 160 0.72 -3.83 -15.05
CA GLU A 160 1.10 -4.00 -16.46
C GLU A 160 1.24 -2.66 -17.21
N HIS A 161 0.47 -1.64 -16.80
CA HIS A 161 0.44 -0.33 -17.47
C HIS A 161 1.24 0.76 -16.74
N ALA A 162 1.88 0.42 -15.63
CA ALA A 162 2.66 1.35 -14.80
C ALA A 162 3.72 2.13 -15.60
N ASP A 163 4.31 1.47 -16.60
CA ASP A 163 5.37 2.01 -17.43
C ASP A 163 4.97 3.26 -18.24
N ILE A 164 3.68 3.45 -18.51
CA ILE A 164 3.15 4.60 -19.25
C ILE A 164 3.38 5.92 -18.49
N ALA A 165 3.47 5.84 -17.15
CA ALA A 165 3.70 6.97 -16.26
C ALA A 165 5.12 6.98 -15.66
N LYS A 166 6.13 6.39 -16.32
CA LYS A 166 7.53 6.37 -15.81
C LYS A 166 8.11 7.74 -15.43
N ALA A 167 7.64 8.81 -16.06
CA ALA A 167 8.07 10.17 -15.77
C ALA A 167 6.95 11.18 -16.02
N GLY A 168 7.05 12.32 -15.34
CA GLY A 168 6.09 13.42 -15.44
C GLY A 168 4.82 13.22 -14.61
N PRO A 169 3.74 13.95 -14.93
CA PRO A 169 2.48 13.86 -14.20
C PRO A 169 1.94 12.42 -14.12
N GLY A 170 1.57 11.98 -12.92
CA GLY A 170 1.07 10.62 -12.66
C GLY A 170 2.14 9.62 -12.23
N ALA A 171 3.44 9.93 -12.37
CA ALA A 171 4.52 9.02 -11.99
C ALA A 171 4.48 8.66 -10.51
N GLU A 172 4.31 9.65 -9.65
CA GLU A 172 4.26 9.45 -8.20
C GLU A 172 3.03 8.65 -7.79
N THR A 173 1.85 8.95 -8.33
CA THR A 173 0.63 8.16 -8.06
C THR A 173 0.78 6.70 -8.47
N VAL A 174 1.32 6.42 -9.65
CA VAL A 174 1.57 5.03 -10.08
C VAL A 174 2.58 4.37 -9.16
N ARG A 175 3.69 5.06 -8.85
CA ARG A 175 4.71 4.58 -7.92
C ARG A 175 4.08 4.12 -6.61
N LEU A 176 3.27 4.96 -5.98
CA LEU A 176 2.58 4.65 -4.73
C LEU A 176 1.63 3.44 -4.86
N ALA A 177 1.05 3.22 -6.05
CA ALA A 177 0.08 2.18 -6.33
C ALA A 177 0.67 0.82 -6.73
N VAL A 178 1.94 0.76 -7.14
CA VAL A 178 2.59 -0.51 -7.55
C VAL A 178 3.71 -0.94 -6.62
N GLU A 179 4.33 0.00 -5.92
CA GLU A 179 5.46 -0.31 -5.04
C GLU A 179 5.06 -1.16 -3.84
N GLN A 180 6.03 -1.97 -3.43
CA GLN A 180 5.96 -2.63 -2.14
C GLN A 180 6.45 -1.68 -1.06
N TRP A 181 5.76 -1.71 0.06
CA TRP A 181 6.09 -0.92 1.23
C TRP A 181 5.89 -1.78 2.48
N GLU A 182 6.65 -1.49 3.52
CA GLU A 182 6.52 -2.15 4.80
C GLU A 182 6.05 -1.19 5.90
N VAL A 183 5.23 -1.73 6.79
CA VAL A 183 4.89 -1.14 8.09
C VAL A 183 5.73 -1.88 9.11
N VAL A 184 6.41 -1.15 9.99
CA VAL A 184 7.27 -1.73 11.02
C VAL A 184 7.06 -0.99 12.33
N LEU A 185 6.96 -1.76 13.42
CA LEU A 185 6.96 -1.22 14.78
C LEU A 185 8.26 -1.62 15.47
N GLU A 186 9.09 -0.64 15.80
CA GLU A 186 10.37 -0.84 16.46
C GLU A 186 10.28 -0.61 17.96
N GLU A 187 11.25 -1.13 18.71
CA GLU A 187 11.38 -0.82 20.12
C GLU A 187 11.59 0.69 20.32
N GLY A 188 10.90 1.26 21.33
CA GLY A 188 10.95 2.68 21.66
C GLY A 188 9.96 3.56 20.90
N TYR A 189 9.31 3.04 19.85
CA TYR A 189 8.23 3.74 19.12
C TYR A 189 7.06 4.01 20.05
N GLU A 190 6.46 5.20 19.90
CA GLU A 190 5.25 5.57 20.62
C GLU A 190 4.02 5.08 19.85
N VAL A 191 3.12 4.40 20.55
CA VAL A 191 1.92 3.81 19.98
C VAL A 191 0.70 4.05 20.84
N GLU A 192 -0.47 4.03 20.21
CA GLU A 192 -1.76 3.83 20.86
C GLU A 192 -2.25 2.42 20.59
N VAL A 193 -2.77 1.75 21.61
CA VAL A 193 -3.30 0.39 21.50
C VAL A 193 -4.71 0.34 22.04
N GLU A 194 -5.63 -0.21 21.25
CA GLU A 194 -7.02 -0.41 21.59
C GLU A 194 -7.35 -1.90 21.64
N GLY A 195 -8.00 -2.34 22.73
CA GLY A 195 -8.41 -3.73 22.92
C GLY A 195 -9.24 -3.91 24.19
N VAL A 196 -9.47 -5.15 24.58
CA VAL A 196 -10.13 -5.50 25.85
C VAL A 196 -9.08 -5.94 26.86
N SER A 197 -9.09 -5.32 28.04
CA SER A 197 -8.15 -5.66 29.10
C SER A 197 -8.44 -7.03 29.70
N ALA A 198 -7.39 -7.81 29.94
CA ALA A 198 -7.42 -9.09 30.64
C ALA A 198 -6.20 -9.24 31.55
N ARG A 199 -6.21 -10.23 32.45
CA ARG A 199 -5.00 -10.65 33.16
C ARG A 199 -4.53 -12.00 32.66
N GLU A 200 -3.23 -12.12 32.40
CA GLU A 200 -2.60 -13.38 31.98
C GLU A 200 -1.27 -13.59 32.67
N GLN A 201 -0.76 -14.82 32.60
CA GLN A 201 0.63 -15.09 32.96
C GLN A 201 1.57 -14.35 32.01
N ALA A 202 2.55 -13.67 32.60
CA ALA A 202 3.62 -13.02 31.84
C ALA A 202 4.39 -14.05 30.98
N PRO A 203 4.94 -13.64 29.83
CA PRO A 203 5.81 -14.50 29.03
C PRO A 203 7.01 -15.01 29.84
N PRO A 204 7.54 -16.21 29.55
CA PRO A 204 8.77 -16.71 30.16
C PRO A 204 9.94 -15.73 29.91
N GLY A 205 10.75 -15.47 30.93
CA GLY A 205 11.88 -14.53 30.82
C GLY A 205 11.52 -13.05 31.04
N SER A 206 10.26 -12.76 31.35
CA SER A 206 9.87 -11.49 31.99
C SER A 206 10.46 -11.43 33.40
N ASP A 207 10.84 -10.24 33.90
CA ASP A 207 11.37 -10.07 35.27
C ASP A 207 10.46 -10.76 36.31
N GLY A 208 10.97 -11.84 36.90
CA GLY A 208 10.26 -12.72 37.85
C GLY A 208 10.89 -14.12 37.88
N GLY A 209 11.24 -14.62 39.06
CA GLY A 209 11.86 -15.95 39.21
C GLY A 209 10.89 -17.10 38.90
N TYR A 210 11.43 -18.31 38.72
CA TYR A 210 10.72 -19.56 38.38
C TYR A 210 9.50 -19.91 39.25
N ARG A 211 9.36 -19.27 40.44
CA ARG A 211 8.27 -19.52 41.39
C ARG A 211 7.11 -18.52 41.34
N ASP A 212 7.25 -17.43 40.58
CA ASP A 212 6.22 -16.40 40.44
C ASP A 212 5.94 -16.17 38.95
N SER A 213 5.01 -16.94 38.37
CA SER A 213 4.40 -16.55 37.09
C SER A 213 3.54 -15.31 37.34
N ALA A 214 4.20 -14.14 37.45
CA ALA A 214 3.56 -12.88 37.76
C ALA A 214 2.46 -12.61 36.73
N MET A 215 1.23 -12.41 37.24
CA MET A 215 0.11 -12.03 36.41
C MET A 215 0.33 -10.60 35.91
N CYS A 216 0.20 -10.39 34.60
CA CYS A 216 0.34 -9.11 33.95
C CYS A 216 -0.97 -8.68 33.29
N SER A 217 -1.14 -7.38 33.08
CA SER A 217 -2.22 -6.85 32.26
C SER A 217 -1.92 -7.11 30.79
N VAL A 218 -2.93 -7.56 30.04
CA VAL A 218 -2.85 -7.85 28.60
C VAL A 218 -4.00 -7.15 27.88
N LEU A 219 -3.76 -6.66 26.66
CA LEU A 219 -4.82 -6.27 25.74
C LEU A 219 -5.10 -7.40 24.77
N ARG A 220 -6.35 -7.87 24.78
CA ARG A 220 -6.86 -8.92 23.89
C ARG A 220 -7.78 -8.32 22.82
N PRO A 221 -8.00 -9.04 21.72
CA PRO A 221 -9.06 -8.71 20.77
C PRO A 221 -10.40 -8.53 21.46
N GLY A 222 -11.09 -7.45 21.13
CA GLY A 222 -12.48 -7.24 21.53
C GLY A 222 -13.46 -7.99 20.63
N SER A 223 -14.73 -7.56 20.66
CA SER A 223 -15.78 -8.07 19.74
C SER A 223 -15.48 -7.81 18.26
N THR A 224 -14.56 -6.90 17.97
CA THR A 224 -14.05 -6.60 16.61
C THR A 224 -13.04 -7.63 16.12
N GLY A 225 -12.54 -8.53 16.98
CA GLY A 225 -11.66 -9.62 16.59
C GLY A 225 -10.18 -9.27 16.46
N ALA A 226 -9.77 -8.02 16.72
CA ALA A 226 -8.35 -7.62 16.74
C ALA A 226 -8.02 -6.63 17.86
N VAL A 227 -6.73 -6.56 18.23
CA VAL A 227 -6.11 -5.46 18.96
C VAL A 227 -5.60 -4.45 17.95
N THR A 228 -6.08 -3.22 18.01
CA THR A 228 -5.68 -2.17 17.05
C THR A 228 -4.49 -1.40 17.59
N VAL A 229 -3.43 -1.30 16.80
CA VAL A 229 -2.22 -0.54 17.14
C VAL A 229 -2.02 0.59 16.14
N ARG A 230 -1.83 1.81 16.65
CA ARG A 230 -1.54 2.99 15.85
C ARG A 230 -0.22 3.60 16.28
N ALA A 231 0.72 3.73 15.36
CA ALA A 231 1.96 4.44 15.61
C ALA A 231 1.72 5.96 15.65
N LEU A 232 2.44 6.67 16.52
CA LEU A 232 2.35 8.12 16.69
C LEU A 232 3.66 8.81 16.31
N GLY A 233 3.56 10.01 15.73
CA GLY A 233 4.74 10.84 15.40
C GLY A 233 5.63 10.19 14.33
N ASP A 234 6.96 10.26 14.49
CA ASP A 234 7.94 9.72 13.53
C ASP A 234 7.82 8.20 13.33
N ALA A 235 7.13 7.50 14.24
CA ALA A 235 6.79 6.08 14.12
C ALA A 235 5.66 5.81 13.10
N SER A 236 4.85 6.83 12.73
CA SER A 236 3.79 6.71 11.73
C SER A 236 4.31 6.74 10.29
N VAL A 237 5.63 6.89 10.11
CA VAL A 237 6.23 7.00 8.80
C VAL A 237 6.43 5.60 8.21
N GLU A 238 5.81 5.40 7.05
CA GLU A 238 6.15 4.33 6.12
C GLU A 238 7.65 4.34 5.87
N ASN A 239 8.35 3.42 6.53
CA ASN A 239 9.80 3.40 6.50
C ASN A 239 10.21 2.26 5.57
N THR A 240 10.68 2.64 4.38
CA THR A 240 11.39 1.80 3.39
C THR A 240 10.53 1.15 2.30
N ILE A 241 10.87 1.54 1.07
CA ILE A 241 10.39 0.99 -0.21
C ILE A 241 11.32 -0.17 -0.57
N GLY A 242 10.77 -1.37 -0.72
CA GLY A 242 11.53 -2.53 -1.19
C GLY A 242 11.62 -2.55 -2.72
N PRO A 243 12.68 -3.11 -3.33
CA PRO A 243 12.74 -3.27 -4.77
C PRO A 243 11.61 -4.18 -5.26
N ASN A 244 10.99 -3.79 -6.38
CA ASN A 244 9.89 -4.52 -7.02
C ASN A 244 10.29 -6.01 -7.23
N PRO A 245 9.52 -7.00 -6.76
CA PRO A 245 9.87 -8.41 -6.92
C PRO A 245 9.88 -8.87 -8.39
N LEU A 246 9.25 -8.11 -9.31
CA LEU A 246 9.33 -8.37 -10.75
C LEU A 246 10.73 -8.13 -11.32
N THR A 247 11.61 -7.44 -10.62
CA THR A 247 13.00 -7.19 -11.07
C THR A 247 13.93 -8.37 -10.73
N ARG A 248 13.53 -9.31 -9.87
CA ARG A 248 14.40 -10.44 -9.46
C ARG A 248 14.37 -11.64 -10.40
N GLN A 249 13.44 -11.70 -11.37
CA GLN A 249 13.33 -12.84 -12.29
C GLN A 249 14.23 -12.75 -13.55
N SER A 250 14.96 -11.66 -13.78
CA SER A 250 15.75 -11.50 -15.01
C SER A 250 17.25 -11.84 -14.90
N VAL A 251 17.77 -12.27 -13.74
CA VAL A 251 19.25 -12.44 -13.55
C VAL A 251 19.69 -13.90 -13.36
N ARG A 252 18.79 -14.88 -13.56
CA ARG A 252 19.16 -16.31 -13.60
C ARG A 252 18.74 -16.96 -14.91
N SER A 253 19.32 -16.51 -16.01
CA SER A 253 19.39 -17.25 -17.28
C SER A 253 20.47 -16.63 -18.18
N ALA A 254 21.70 -16.57 -17.69
CA ALA A 254 22.85 -16.16 -18.48
C ALA A 254 24.14 -16.80 -17.94
N SER A 255 24.20 -18.14 -17.86
CA SER A 255 25.47 -18.88 -17.76
C SER A 255 25.31 -20.39 -18.01
N SER A 256 25.22 -20.76 -19.28
CA SER A 256 25.68 -22.04 -19.89
C SER A 256 25.18 -21.97 -21.35
N GLY A 257 25.98 -21.69 -22.38
CA GLY A 257 27.19 -22.39 -22.78
C GLY A 257 26.87 -23.24 -24.03
N GLY A 258 27.32 -22.79 -25.22
CA GLY A 258 27.45 -23.64 -26.42
C GLY A 258 26.41 -23.44 -27.54
N ALA A 259 26.84 -22.81 -28.64
CA ALA A 259 26.16 -22.72 -29.95
C ALA A 259 26.40 -24.02 -30.79
N PRO A 260 26.12 -24.10 -32.12
CA PRO A 260 25.24 -23.35 -33.03
C PRO A 260 24.34 -24.27 -33.93
N SER A 261 23.35 -23.72 -34.65
CA SER A 261 23.11 -24.02 -36.09
C SER A 261 21.78 -23.45 -36.60
N ASP A 262 21.87 -23.00 -37.85
CA ASP A 262 20.83 -22.47 -38.73
C ASP A 262 19.56 -23.31 -38.83
N LEU A 263 18.41 -22.64 -39.04
CA LEU A 263 17.41 -22.95 -40.07
C LEU A 263 16.18 -22.00 -39.94
N VAL A 264 16.11 -21.05 -40.86
CA VAL A 264 14.88 -20.42 -41.39
C VAL A 264 14.37 -21.34 -42.53
N PRO A 265 13.08 -21.42 -43.01
CA PRO A 265 11.79 -20.70 -42.75
C PRO A 265 10.59 -21.72 -42.61
N PRO A 266 9.28 -21.46 -42.89
CA PRO A 266 8.54 -20.22 -43.21
C PRO A 266 7.28 -19.93 -42.37
N VAL A 267 6.86 -18.67 -42.53
CA VAL A 267 5.53 -18.07 -42.40
C VAL A 267 4.37 -19.06 -42.56
N ARG A 268 3.47 -19.09 -41.57
CA ARG A 268 2.07 -19.52 -41.76
C ARG A 268 1.14 -18.45 -41.22
N ALA A 269 0.46 -17.79 -42.15
CA ALA A 269 -0.66 -16.91 -41.89
C ALA A 269 -1.80 -17.69 -41.21
N GLY A 270 -2.31 -17.15 -40.10
CA GLY A 270 -3.40 -17.76 -39.34
C GLY A 270 -4.26 -16.70 -38.65
N ARG A 271 -5.31 -16.27 -39.33
CA ARG A 271 -6.56 -15.67 -38.83
C ARG A 271 -6.44 -14.56 -37.77
N ALA A 272 -6.55 -13.33 -38.26
CA ALA A 272 -7.08 -12.21 -37.49
C ALA A 272 -8.57 -12.46 -37.18
N SER A 273 -8.92 -12.51 -35.90
CA SER A 273 -10.31 -12.40 -35.44
C SER A 273 -10.73 -10.92 -35.42
N PRO A 274 -11.86 -10.53 -36.03
CA PRO A 274 -12.27 -9.14 -36.14
C PRO A 274 -13.05 -8.73 -34.88
N MET A 275 -12.36 -8.31 -33.82
CA MET A 275 -13.06 -7.71 -32.66
C MET A 275 -12.24 -6.64 -31.93
N LEU A 276 -11.33 -5.96 -32.62
CA LEU A 276 -10.50 -4.87 -32.06
C LEU A 276 -10.46 -3.63 -32.96
N VAL A 277 -11.57 -3.28 -33.60
CA VAL A 277 -11.68 -2.03 -34.41
C VAL A 277 -12.75 -1.06 -33.88
N ALA A 278 -13.58 -1.46 -32.90
CA ALA A 278 -14.69 -0.61 -32.44
C ALA A 278 -14.34 0.40 -31.32
N PHE A 279 -13.20 0.29 -30.63
CA PHE A 279 -12.90 1.18 -29.49
C PHE A 279 -12.03 2.41 -29.82
N GLY A 280 -11.56 2.54 -31.06
CA GLY A 280 -10.73 3.67 -31.50
C GLY A 280 -11.48 4.99 -31.76
N LEU A 281 -12.82 4.96 -31.82
CA LEU A 281 -13.62 6.09 -32.32
C LEU A 281 -14.44 6.85 -31.26
N PHE A 282 -14.48 6.41 -30.00
CA PHE A 282 -15.17 7.15 -28.93
C PHE A 282 -14.30 8.15 -28.14
N LEU A 283 -12.99 8.21 -28.42
CA LEU A 283 -12.04 9.03 -27.65
C LEU A 283 -11.88 10.49 -28.10
N VAL A 284 -12.58 10.94 -29.15
CA VAL A 284 -12.49 12.34 -29.62
C VAL A 284 -13.64 13.23 -29.12
N PHE A 285 -14.78 12.66 -28.69
CA PHE A 285 -15.91 13.45 -28.15
C PHE A 285 -16.37 13.09 -26.72
N GLY A 286 -15.86 12.00 -26.13
CA GLY A 286 -16.28 11.55 -24.78
C GLY A 286 -15.63 12.26 -23.59
N ALA A 287 -14.57 13.06 -23.79
CA ALA A 287 -13.85 13.70 -22.68
C ALA A 287 -14.60 14.90 -22.06
N ALA A 288 -15.59 15.47 -22.77
CA ALA A 288 -16.42 16.55 -22.23
C ALA A 288 -17.55 16.05 -21.31
N GLY A 289 -18.08 14.84 -21.55
CA GLY A 289 -19.18 14.28 -20.75
C GLY A 289 -18.75 13.79 -19.37
N ALA A 290 -17.56 13.21 -19.27
CA ALA A 290 -17.04 12.71 -17.98
C ALA A 290 -16.70 13.84 -16.99
N LEU A 291 -16.31 15.02 -17.50
CA LEU A 291 -16.01 16.20 -16.67
C LEU A 291 -17.28 16.92 -16.18
N ALA A 292 -18.38 16.90 -16.96
CA ALA A 292 -19.67 17.46 -16.54
C ALA A 292 -20.37 16.58 -15.48
N TRP A 293 -20.22 15.26 -15.56
CA TRP A 293 -20.69 14.35 -14.50
C TRP A 293 -19.88 14.47 -13.20
N TRP A 294 -18.61 14.92 -13.29
CA TRP A 294 -17.72 15.09 -12.14
C TRP A 294 -17.94 16.39 -11.35
N LEU A 295 -18.56 17.42 -11.94
CA LEU A 295 -18.86 18.70 -11.26
C LEU A 295 -20.25 18.73 -10.60
N SER A 296 -21.05 17.68 -10.73
CA SER A 296 -22.44 17.62 -10.22
C SER A 296 -22.64 16.65 -9.04
N ARG A 297 -21.55 16.23 -8.37
CA ARG A 297 -21.58 15.42 -7.14
C ARG A 297 -20.53 15.83 -6.13
#